data_AF-A0A956TH67-F1
#
_entry.id   AF-A0A956TH67-F1
#
_cell.length_a   1.000
_cell.length_b   1.000
_cell.length_c   1.000
_cell.angle_alpha   90.00
_cell.angle_beta   90.00
_cell.angle_gamma   90.00
#
_symmetry.space_group_name_H-M   'P 1'
#
loop_
_entity.id
_entity.type
_entity.pdbx_description
1 polymer ?
#
loop_
_entity_poly.entity_id
_entity_poly.type
_entity_poly.pdbx_seq_one_letter_code
_entity_poly.pdbx_strand_id
1 'polypeptide(L)'
;MAEKSKKHAWQFRARFRRNAFGWQSQPAMKRVKEAVAEIKKVAKTDPLLAAEGAVLFIERVAPALERVDGSSGAMGSTVNGALATLSEIIAAAPADDKTRDQW
;
A
#
# COMPACT_ATOMS: atom_id res chain seq x y z
N MET A 1 10.82 -19.12 -19.45
CA MET A 1 9.54 -19.71 -19.02
C MET A 1 8.80 -18.64 -18.24
N ALA A 2 7.77 -18.01 -18.82
CA ALA A 2 6.98 -17.02 -18.11
C ALA A 2 5.99 -17.76 -17.22
N GLU A 3 6.35 -17.96 -15.96
CA GLU A 3 5.42 -18.49 -14.96
C GLU A 3 4.28 -17.48 -14.83
N LYS A 4 3.06 -17.92 -15.15
CA LYS A 4 1.85 -17.11 -14.99
C LYS A 4 1.73 -16.76 -13.50
N SER A 5 2.18 -15.56 -13.14
CA SER A 5 2.02 -14.97 -11.81
C SER A 5 0.55 -15.13 -11.39
N LYS A 6 0.30 -15.99 -10.39
CA LYS A 6 -0.97 -15.97 -9.67
C LYS A 6 -1.02 -14.60 -9.00
N LYS A 7 -1.76 -13.67 -9.62
CA LYS A 7 -2.00 -12.34 -9.06
C LYS A 7 -2.38 -12.49 -7.59
N HIS A 8 -1.50 -12.04 -6.70
CA HIS A 8 -1.75 -12.11 -5.27
C HIS A 8 -3.02 -11.33 -4.96
N ALA A 9 -3.98 -11.98 -4.29
CA ALA A 9 -5.25 -11.38 -3.95
C ALA A 9 -5.09 -10.46 -2.74
N TRP A 10 -4.56 -9.26 -2.96
CA TRP A 10 -4.37 -8.24 -1.93
C TRP A 10 -5.68 -7.92 -1.20
N GLN A 11 -5.73 -8.19 0.10
CA GLN A 11 -6.90 -7.94 0.93
C GLN A 11 -7.18 -6.44 1.08
N PHE A 12 -6.12 -5.63 1.15
CA PHE A 12 -6.28 -4.18 1.20
C PHE A 12 -6.96 -3.63 -0.05
N ARG A 13 -6.75 -4.23 -1.24
CA ARG A 13 -7.26 -3.69 -2.51
C ARG A 13 -8.78 -3.48 -2.51
N ALA A 14 -9.53 -4.41 -1.92
CA ALA A 14 -10.99 -4.31 -1.79
C ALA A 14 -11.44 -3.23 -0.77
N ARG A 15 -10.56 -2.89 0.18
CA ARG A 15 -10.84 -1.96 1.29
C ARG A 15 -10.55 -0.51 0.91
N PHE A 16 -9.58 -0.28 0.01
CA PHE A 16 -9.19 1.04 -0.49
C PHE A 16 -9.88 1.38 -1.81
N ARG A 17 -11.22 1.50 -1.77
CA ARG A 17 -12.02 2.10 -2.86
C ARG A 17 -12.13 3.61 -2.68
N ARG A 18 -12.45 4.34 -3.75
CA ARG A 18 -12.67 5.79 -3.65
C ARG A 18 -13.71 6.10 -2.57
N ASN A 19 -13.40 7.06 -1.70
CA ASN A 19 -14.26 7.49 -0.59
C ASN A 19 -14.66 6.36 0.39
N ALA A 20 -13.84 5.31 0.54
CA ALA A 20 -14.20 4.13 1.35
C ALA A 20 -14.50 4.43 2.83
N PHE A 21 -13.91 5.51 3.36
CA PHE A 21 -13.89 5.78 4.80
C PHE A 21 -14.76 6.97 5.23
N GLY A 22 -15.39 7.68 4.28
CA GLY A 22 -16.13 8.89 4.59
C GLY A 22 -15.27 9.88 5.37
N TRP A 23 -15.80 10.44 6.45
CA TRP A 23 -15.09 11.37 7.35
C TRP A 23 -14.31 10.68 8.48
N GLN A 24 -14.40 9.35 8.62
CA GLN A 24 -13.90 8.64 9.81
C GLN A 24 -12.41 8.33 9.72
N SER A 25 -11.61 8.93 10.60
CA SER A 25 -10.14 8.78 10.61
C SER A 25 -9.65 7.46 11.23
N GLN A 26 -10.24 7.00 12.34
CA GLN A 26 -9.79 5.78 13.02
C GLN A 26 -9.90 4.51 12.16
N PRO A 27 -11.03 4.22 11.48
CA PRO A 27 -11.14 3.03 10.63
C PRO A 27 -10.13 3.06 9.48
N ALA A 28 -9.92 4.24 8.90
CA ALA A 28 -8.99 4.44 7.81
C ALA A 28 -7.53 4.20 8.26
N MET A 29 -7.10 4.78 9.38
CA MET A 29 -5.78 4.50 9.98
C MET A 29 -5.57 3.01 10.28
N LYS A 30 -6.60 2.32 10.79
CA LYS A 30 -6.53 0.87 11.04
C LYS A 30 -6.29 0.11 9.74
N ARG A 31 -7.02 0.42 8.66
CA ARG A 31 -6.85 -0.26 7.37
C ARG A 31 -5.50 0.04 6.72
N VAL A 32 -4.93 1.23 6.92
CA VAL A 32 -3.56 1.56 6.45
C VAL A 32 -2.55 0.65 7.13
N LYS A 33 -2.63 0.50 8.46
CA LYS A 33 -1.74 -0.38 9.23
C LYS A 33 -1.88 -1.86 8.82
N GLU A 34 -3.11 -2.32 8.60
CA GLU A 34 -3.37 -3.69 8.10
C GLU A 34 -2.74 -3.93 6.73
N ALA A 35 -2.87 -2.99 5.80
CA ALA A 35 -2.29 -3.09 4.46
C ALA A 35 -0.74 -3.14 4.50
N VAL A 36 -0.12 -2.28 5.29
CA VAL A 36 1.34 -2.29 5.47
C VAL A 36 1.81 -3.61 6.10
N ALA A 37 1.08 -4.15 7.07
CA ALA A 37 1.41 -5.43 7.68
C ALA A 37 1.30 -6.60 6.68
N GLU A 38 0.27 -6.58 5.82
CA GLU A 38 0.10 -7.55 4.73
C GLU A 38 1.30 -7.51 3.78
N ILE A 39 1.69 -6.31 3.30
CA ILE A 39 2.81 -6.13 2.36
C ILE A 39 4.13 -6.56 3.02
N LYS A 40 4.40 -6.15 4.28
CA LYS A 40 5.58 -6.59 5.02
C LYS A 40 5.67 -8.10 5.14
N LYS A 41 4.54 -8.79 5.28
CA LYS A 41 4.52 -10.25 5.37
C LYS A 41 4.93 -10.88 4.04
N VAL A 42 4.43 -10.36 2.91
CA VAL A 42 4.81 -10.84 1.57
C VAL A 42 6.27 -10.53 1.27
N ALA A 43 6.79 -9.38 1.70
CA ALA A 43 8.18 -8.96 1.46
C ALA A 43 9.23 -9.95 2.02
N LYS A 44 8.87 -10.77 3.02
CA LYS A 44 9.74 -11.80 3.59
C LYS A 44 9.96 -12.99 2.65
N THR A 45 9.02 -13.24 1.74
CA THR A 45 9.03 -14.41 0.86
C THR A 45 9.18 -14.02 -0.60
N ASP A 46 8.57 -12.91 -1.01
CA ASP A 46 8.55 -12.41 -2.37
C ASP A 46 8.68 -10.87 -2.37
N PRO A 47 9.92 -10.35 -2.42
CA PRO A 47 10.16 -8.90 -2.37
C PRO A 47 9.65 -8.17 -3.62
N LEU A 48 9.64 -8.80 -4.79
CA LEU A 48 9.14 -8.19 -6.03
C LEU A 48 7.63 -8.02 -5.97
N LEU A 49 6.91 -9.08 -5.60
CA LEU A 49 5.46 -9.00 -5.42
C LEU A 49 5.09 -7.99 -4.34
N ALA A 50 5.85 -7.92 -3.24
CA ALA A 50 5.60 -6.93 -2.19
C ALA A 50 5.79 -5.49 -2.67
N ALA A 51 6.80 -5.23 -3.49
CA ALA A 51 7.00 -3.92 -4.10
C ALA A 51 5.87 -3.53 -5.05
N GLU A 52 5.40 -4.46 -5.91
CA GLU A 52 4.19 -4.22 -6.72
C GLU A 52 2.96 -3.93 -5.86
N GLY A 53 2.80 -4.65 -4.75
CA GLY A 53 1.74 -4.41 -3.76
C GLY A 53 1.85 -3.04 -3.09
N ALA A 54 3.07 -2.60 -2.79
CA ALA A 54 3.37 -1.29 -2.22
C ALA A 54 2.98 -0.16 -3.19
N VAL A 55 3.39 -0.25 -4.45
CA VAL A 55 2.99 0.71 -5.50
C VAL A 55 1.47 0.76 -5.63
N LEU A 56 0.82 -0.40 -5.74
CA LEU A 56 -0.63 -0.49 -5.81
C LEU A 56 -1.32 0.14 -4.59
N PHE A 57 -0.78 0.00 -3.39
CA PHE A 57 -1.32 0.65 -2.20
C PHE A 57 -1.23 2.18 -2.30
N ILE A 58 -0.08 2.71 -2.74
CA ILE A 58 0.17 4.15 -2.90
C ILE A 58 -0.83 4.77 -3.88
N GLU A 59 -1.10 4.12 -5.01
CA GLU A 59 -2.11 4.56 -5.97
C GLU A 59 -3.53 4.61 -5.38
N ARG A 60 -3.83 3.68 -4.47
CA ARG A 60 -5.17 3.48 -3.92
C ARG A 60 -5.45 4.30 -2.67
N VAL A 61 -4.43 4.63 -1.90
CA VAL A 61 -4.61 5.31 -0.61
C VAL A 61 -5.12 6.74 -0.80
N ALA A 62 -4.61 7.48 -1.79
CA ALA A 62 -5.01 8.86 -2.05
C ALA A 62 -6.53 9.02 -2.30
N PRO A 63 -7.16 8.36 -3.30
CA PRO A 63 -8.60 8.48 -3.53
C PRO A 63 -9.45 7.84 -2.43
N ALA A 64 -8.90 6.94 -1.62
CA ALA A 64 -9.65 6.33 -0.52
C ALA A 64 -9.79 7.28 0.69
N LEU A 65 -8.79 8.14 0.92
CA LEU A 65 -8.72 9.05 2.07
C LEU A 65 -9.26 10.46 1.79
N GLU A 66 -9.67 10.77 0.56
CA GLU A 66 -10.08 12.12 0.11
C GLU A 66 -11.10 12.84 1.02
N ARG A 67 -12.01 12.11 1.67
CA ARG A 67 -13.06 12.68 2.53
C ARG A 67 -12.77 12.58 4.03
N VAL A 68 -11.66 11.96 4.40
CA VAL A 68 -11.36 11.67 5.81
C VAL A 68 -10.93 12.94 6.52
N ASP A 69 -11.49 13.20 7.71
CA ASP A 69 -11.07 14.34 8.51
C ASP A 69 -9.66 14.10 9.08
N GLY A 70 -8.73 14.99 8.71
CA GLY A 70 -7.33 14.98 9.12
C GLY A 70 -7.00 15.96 10.26
N SER A 71 -8.01 16.62 10.85
CA SER A 71 -7.85 17.73 11.82
C SER A 71 -6.93 17.45 13.02
N SER A 72 -6.69 16.17 13.37
CA SER A 72 -5.81 15.78 14.48
C SER A 72 -4.35 15.49 14.08
N GLY A 73 -4.00 15.52 12.79
CA GLY A 73 -2.65 15.20 12.29
C GLY A 73 -2.23 13.71 12.39
N ALA A 74 -2.88 12.92 13.25
CA ALA A 74 -2.61 11.50 13.44
C ALA A 74 -2.78 10.67 12.15
N MET A 75 -3.74 11.07 11.31
CA MET A 75 -3.96 10.45 10.01
C MET A 75 -2.76 10.70 9.08
N GLY A 76 -2.32 11.96 8.96
CA GLY A 76 -1.16 12.32 8.14
C GLY A 76 0.11 11.60 8.58
N SER A 77 0.36 11.51 9.90
CA SER A 77 1.49 10.77 10.45
C SER A 77 1.41 9.27 10.13
N THR A 78 0.23 8.65 10.26
CA THR A 78 0.03 7.23 9.93
C THR A 78 0.30 6.94 8.45
N VAL A 79 -0.20 7.79 7.56
CA VAL A 79 0.02 7.63 6.11
C VAL A 79 1.48 7.88 5.75
N ASN A 80 2.11 8.93 6.30
CA ASN A 80 3.52 9.23 6.03
C ASN A 80 4.43 8.07 6.48
N GLY A 81 4.21 7.52 7.67
CA GLY A 81 4.95 6.34 8.15
C GLY A 81 4.73 5.10 7.28
N ALA A 82 3.52 4.92 6.74
CA ALA A 82 3.24 3.87 5.76
C ALA A 82 4.01 4.09 4.46
N LEU A 83 4.02 5.31 3.90
CA LEU A 83 4.76 5.64 2.69
C LEU A 83 6.26 5.40 2.86
N ALA A 84 6.87 5.89 3.96
CA ALA A 84 8.29 5.67 4.22
C ALA A 84 8.64 4.17 4.25
N THR A 85 7.85 3.39 4.98
CA THR A 85 8.01 1.93 5.05
C THR A 85 7.90 1.26 3.68
N LEU A 86 6.92 1.66 2.88
CA LEU A 86 6.66 1.05 1.59
C LEU A 86 7.72 1.44 0.55
N SER A 87 8.21 2.68 0.59
CA SER A 87 9.33 3.13 -0.24
C SER A 87 10.60 2.31 0.01
N GLU A 88 10.89 1.95 1.26
CA GLU A 88 12.02 1.06 1.59
C GLU A 88 11.84 -0.34 0.98
N ILE A 89 10.63 -0.90 1.03
CA ILE A 89 10.31 -2.21 0.43
C ILE A 89 10.47 -2.15 -1.09
N ILE A 90 9.95 -1.09 -1.72
CA ILE A 90 10.12 -0.85 -3.15
C ILE A 90 11.60 -0.77 -3.48
N ALA A 91 12.37 0.08 -2.78
CA ALA A 91 13.79 0.27 -3.03
C ALA A 91 14.61 -1.03 -2.89
N ALA A 92 14.32 -1.86 -1.89
CA ALA A 92 15.04 -3.11 -1.64
C ALA A 92 14.73 -4.25 -2.62
N ALA A 93 13.64 -4.17 -3.39
CA ALA A 93 13.24 -5.25 -4.29
C ALA A 93 14.20 -5.38 -5.50
N PRO A 94 14.63 -6.59 -5.90
CA PRO A 94 15.58 -6.79 -7.00
C PRO A 94 14.88 -6.71 -8.37
N ALA A 95 14.28 -5.56 -8.69
CA ALA A 95 13.58 -5.30 -9.94
C ALA A 95 14.51 -4.73 -11.01
N ASP A 96 14.26 -5.11 -12.28
CA ASP A 96 14.92 -4.51 -13.44
C ASP A 96 14.42 -3.08 -13.71
N ASP A 97 15.19 -2.31 -14.48
CA ASP A 97 14.88 -0.90 -14.78
C ASP A 97 13.51 -0.74 -15.41
N LYS A 98 13.11 -1.67 -16.29
CA LYS A 98 11.80 -1.63 -16.94
C LYS A 98 10.63 -1.81 -15.96
N THR A 99 10.82 -2.63 -14.93
CA THR A 99 9.85 -2.83 -13.86
C THR A 99 9.83 -1.60 -12.95
N ARG A 100 10.99 -1.01 -12.66
CA ARG A 100 11.12 0.23 -11.89
C ARG A 100 10.43 1.42 -12.58
N ASP A 101 10.55 1.56 -13.88
CA ASP A 101 9.92 2.64 -14.65
C ASP A 101 8.37 2.56 -14.65
N GLN A 102 7.81 1.37 -14.39
CA GLN A 102 6.37 1.17 -14.28
C GLN A 102 5.83 1.48 -12.89
N TRP A 103 6.70 1.58 -11.88
CA TRP A 103 6.36 1.84 -10.48
C TRP A 103 6.34 3.33 -10.17
#